data_AF-Q17868-F1
#
_entry.id   AF-Q17868-F1
#
_cell.length_a   1.000
_cell.length_b   1.000
_cell.length_c   1.000
_cell.angle_alpha   90.00
_cell.angle_beta   90.00
_cell.angle_gamma   90.00
#
_symmetry.space_group_name_H-M   'P 1'
#
loop_
_entity.id
_entity.type
_entity.pdbx_description
1 polymer ?
#
loop_
_entity_poly.entity_id
_entity_poly.type
_entity_poly.pdbx_seq_one_letter_code
_entity_poly.pdbx_strand_id
1 'polypeptide(L)'
;MTTGNNDFYYSNKYEDDEFEYRHVHVTKDVSKLIPKNRLMSETEWRSLGIQQSPGWMHYMIHGPERHVLLFRRPLAATQKTGGNVRSGNAVGVR
;
A
#
# COMPACT_ATOMS: atom_id res chain seq x y z
N MET A 1 10.64 10.66 -3.02
CA MET A 1 9.90 10.49 -4.28
C MET A 1 10.82 9.83 -5.26
N THR A 2 10.34 8.92 -6.09
CA THR A 2 11.18 8.18 -7.04
C THR A 2 10.51 8.10 -8.39
N THR A 3 11.24 8.44 -9.45
CA THR A 3 10.82 8.20 -10.83
C THR A 3 11.27 6.79 -11.21
N GLY A 4 10.33 5.94 -11.62
CA GLY A 4 10.65 4.62 -12.16
C GLY A 4 11.09 4.68 -13.63
N ASN A 5 11.60 3.59 -14.17
CA ASN A 5 12.07 3.50 -15.57
C ASN A 5 10.97 3.77 -16.62
N ASN A 6 9.71 3.80 -16.22
CA ASN A 6 8.54 3.99 -17.09
C ASN A 6 8.00 5.44 -17.07
N ASP A 7 8.80 6.40 -16.61
CA ASP A 7 8.39 7.79 -16.32
C ASP A 7 7.25 7.90 -15.30
N PHE A 8 6.97 6.81 -14.58
CA PHE A 8 5.98 6.83 -13.50
C PHE A 8 6.61 7.42 -12.26
N TYR A 9 5.83 8.25 -11.59
CA TYR A 9 6.26 8.90 -10.37
C TYR A 9 5.58 8.25 -9.16
N TYR A 10 6.37 7.91 -8.15
CA TYR A 10 5.91 7.27 -6.93
C TYR A 10 6.06 8.24 -5.76
N SER A 11 4.96 8.50 -5.07
CA SER A 11 4.95 9.38 -3.90
C SER A 11 5.76 8.79 -2.74
N ASN A 12 6.15 9.66 -1.81
CA ASN A 12 6.50 9.21 -0.47
C ASN A 12 5.30 8.47 0.14
N LYS A 13 5.60 7.55 1.04
CA LYS A 13 4.55 6.83 1.78
C LYS A 13 4.07 7.69 2.93
N TYR A 14 2.81 7.53 3.29
CA TYR A 14 2.18 8.14 4.45
C TYR A 14 1.26 7.09 5.08
N GLU A 15 0.97 7.18 6.36
CA GLU A 15 0.23 6.13 7.08
C GLU A 15 -0.78 6.74 8.05
N ASP A 16 -1.82 5.96 8.35
CA ASP A 16 -2.69 6.17 9.50
C ASP A 16 -2.53 4.99 10.49
N ASP A 17 -3.46 4.81 11.41
CA ASP A 17 -3.39 3.73 12.41
C ASP A 17 -3.56 2.32 11.82
N GLU A 18 -4.10 2.18 10.60
CA GLU A 18 -4.49 0.89 10.00
C GLU A 18 -3.72 0.57 8.71
N PHE A 19 -3.39 1.58 7.89
CA PHE A 19 -2.85 1.43 6.55
C PHE A 19 -1.65 2.33 6.26
N GLU A 20 -0.75 1.81 5.42
CA GLU A 20 0.24 2.61 4.70
C GLU A 20 -0.31 2.92 3.30
N TYR A 21 -0.13 4.17 2.86
CA TYR A 21 -0.64 4.73 1.63
C TYR A 21 0.49 5.23 0.72
N ARG A 22 0.21 5.24 -0.58
CA ARG A 22 1.04 5.86 -1.62
C ARG A 22 0.16 6.17 -2.82
N HIS A 23 0.53 7.18 -3.58
CA HIS A 23 -0.05 7.42 -4.90
C HIS A 23 1.01 7.28 -6.00
N VAL A 24 0.59 6.78 -7.17
CA VAL A 24 1.43 6.63 -8.36
C VAL A 24 0.86 7.47 -9.47
N HIS A 25 1.68 8.33 -10.06
CA HIS A 25 1.35 9.09 -11.25
C HIS A 25 1.84 8.31 -12.45
N VAL A 26 0.90 7.88 -13.30
CA VAL A 26 1.22 7.23 -14.58
C VAL A 26 1.21 8.24 -15.71
N THR A 27 1.77 7.87 -16.86
CA THR A 27 1.69 8.70 -18.06
C THR A 27 0.24 8.83 -18.55
N LYS A 28 -0.04 9.90 -19.30
CA LYS A 28 -1.37 10.12 -19.89
C LYS A 28 -1.80 8.95 -20.79
N ASP A 29 -0.87 8.32 -21.49
CA ASP A 29 -1.19 7.18 -22.35
C ASP A 29 -1.59 5.93 -21.57
N VAL A 30 -0.89 5.63 -20.48
CA VAL A 30 -1.26 4.53 -19.57
C VAL A 30 -2.59 4.82 -18.89
N SER A 31 -2.88 6.08 -18.56
CA SER A 31 -4.16 6.46 -17.94
C SER A 31 -5.40 6.12 -18.81
N LYS A 32 -5.23 6.02 -20.14
CA LYS A 32 -6.31 5.63 -21.07
C LYS A 32 -6.66 4.14 -20.96
N LEU A 33 -5.73 3.32 -20.48
CA LEU A 33 -5.90 1.87 -20.31
C LEU A 33 -6.56 1.51 -18.97
N ILE A 34 -6.65 2.45 -18.03
CA ILE A 34 -7.19 2.22 -16.69
C ILE A 34 -8.71 2.08 -16.74
N PRO A 35 -9.30 1.04 -16.11
CA PRO A 35 -10.75 0.90 -15.99
C PRO A 35 -11.40 2.11 -15.31
N LYS A 36 -12.49 2.61 -15.89
CA LYS A 36 -13.13 3.85 -15.42
C LYS A 36 -14.08 3.65 -14.23
N ASN A 37 -14.63 2.46 -14.07
CA ASN A 37 -15.75 2.12 -13.20
C ASN A 37 -15.43 1.02 -12.17
N ARG A 38 -14.17 0.58 -12.10
CA ARG A 38 -13.74 -0.45 -11.14
C ARG A 38 -12.28 -0.25 -10.74
N LEU A 39 -11.92 -0.82 -9.60
CA LEU A 39 -10.54 -0.90 -9.13
C LEU A 39 -9.79 -2.00 -9.90
N MET A 40 -8.48 -1.87 -9.97
CA MET A 40 -7.59 -2.87 -10.57
C MET A 40 -7.07 -3.83 -9.50
N SER A 41 -7.04 -5.11 -9.83
CA SER A 41 -6.32 -6.15 -9.08
C SER A 41 -4.80 -5.98 -9.19
N GLU A 42 -4.06 -6.68 -8.33
CA GLU A 42 -2.59 -6.68 -8.36
C GLU A 42 -2.02 -7.03 -9.74
N THR A 43 -2.54 -8.08 -10.35
CA THR A 43 -2.13 -8.49 -11.70
C THR A 43 -2.35 -7.39 -12.73
N GLU A 44 -3.48 -6.69 -12.67
CA GLU A 44 -3.83 -5.66 -13.65
C GLU A 44 -2.94 -4.43 -13.54
N TRP A 45 -2.73 -3.87 -12.34
CA TRP A 45 -1.87 -2.69 -12.22
C TRP A 45 -0.40 -3.03 -12.45
N ARG A 46 0.05 -4.25 -12.13
CA ARG A 46 1.41 -4.72 -12.51
C ARG A 46 1.56 -4.83 -14.02
N SER A 47 0.51 -5.26 -14.73
CA SER A 47 0.53 -5.36 -16.20
C SER A 47 0.67 -4.00 -16.90
N LEU A 48 0.25 -2.91 -16.25
CA LEU A 48 0.48 -1.53 -16.70
C LEU A 48 1.90 -1.01 -16.44
N GLY A 49 2.77 -1.83 -15.83
CA GLY A 49 4.16 -1.46 -15.53
C GLY A 49 4.37 -0.79 -14.18
N ILE A 50 3.36 -0.75 -13.31
CA ILE A 50 3.52 -0.24 -11.94
C ILE A 50 4.30 -1.27 -11.12
N GLN A 51 5.40 -0.82 -10.51
CA GLN A 51 6.31 -1.65 -9.74
C GLN A 51 6.38 -1.17 -8.29
N GLN A 52 5.95 -2.02 -7.38
CA GLN A 52 6.03 -1.81 -5.93
C GLN A 52 6.10 -3.15 -5.21
N SER A 53 6.42 -3.12 -3.92
CA SER A 53 6.45 -4.31 -3.06
C SER A 53 5.10 -5.03 -3.03
N PRO A 54 5.00 -6.28 -2.53
CA PRO A 54 3.72 -6.95 -2.37
C PRO A 54 2.78 -6.25 -1.38
N GLY A 55 1.48 -6.56 -1.47
CA GLY A 55 0.44 -6.18 -0.50
C GLY A 55 -0.26 -4.85 -0.77
N TRP A 56 0.15 -4.10 -1.79
CA TRP A 56 -0.53 -2.86 -2.18
C TRP A 56 -1.83 -3.12 -2.95
N MET A 57 -2.90 -2.47 -2.50
CA MET A 57 -4.23 -2.55 -3.10
C MET A 57 -4.62 -1.18 -3.69
N HIS A 58 -5.09 -1.17 -4.93
CA HIS A 58 -5.71 0.00 -5.52
C HIS A 58 -7.08 0.21 -4.86
N TYR A 59 -7.23 1.26 -4.04
CA TYR A 59 -8.37 1.36 -3.12
C TYR A 59 -9.40 2.41 -3.52
N MET A 60 -9.03 3.37 -4.36
CA MET A 60 -9.90 4.48 -4.73
C MET A 60 -9.57 4.99 -6.13
N ILE A 61 -10.61 5.31 -6.92
CA ILE A 61 -10.48 5.96 -8.21
C ILE A 61 -10.44 7.47 -8.00
N HIS A 62 -9.36 8.12 -8.39
CA HIS A 62 -9.28 9.58 -8.38
C HIS A 62 -10.00 10.15 -9.62
N GLY A 63 -11.23 10.63 -9.42
CA GLY A 63 -12.11 11.12 -10.48
C GLY A 63 -11.51 12.29 -11.30
N PRO A 64 -11.01 13.35 -10.66
CA PRO A 64 -10.46 14.52 -11.36
C PRO A 64 -9.20 14.22 -12.16
N GLU A 65 -8.29 13.41 -11.60
CA GLU A 65 -7.00 13.10 -12.21
C GLU A 65 -6.84 11.58 -12.38
N ARG A 66 -7.29 11.06 -13.52
CA ARG A 66 -7.25 9.61 -13.82
C ARG A 66 -5.86 9.01 -13.91
N HIS A 67 -4.84 9.85 -14.07
CA HIS A 67 -3.44 9.43 -14.09
C HIS A 67 -2.85 9.29 -12.68
N VAL A 68 -3.61 9.61 -11.62
CA VAL A 68 -3.22 9.39 -10.23
C VAL A 68 -3.92 8.15 -9.70
N LEU A 69 -3.14 7.12 -9.39
CA LEU A 69 -3.64 5.88 -8.81
C LEU A 69 -3.34 5.84 -7.32
N LEU A 70 -4.36 5.52 -6.53
CA LEU A 70 -4.29 5.53 -5.08
C LEU A 70 -4.16 4.10 -4.55
N PHE A 71 -3.07 3.84 -3.82
CA PHE A 71 -2.77 2.54 -3.22
C PHE A 71 -2.75 2.60 -1.70
N ARG A 72 -3.20 1.53 -1.05
CA ARG A 72 -3.05 1.30 0.38
C ARG A 72 -2.61 -0.13 0.65
N ARG A 73 -1.94 -0.40 1.77
CA ARG A 73 -1.68 -1.75 2.28
C ARG A 73 -1.82 -1.76 3.80
N PRO A 74 -2.29 -2.85 4.43
CA PRO A 74 -2.37 -2.92 5.88
C PRO A 74 -1.00 -2.72 6.49
N LEU A 75 -0.92 -1.99 7.59
CA LEU A 75 0.26 -2.03 8.43
C LEU A 75 0.40 -3.46 8.97
N ALA A 76 1.62 -3.99 9.00
CA ALA A 76 1.87 -5.22 9.73
C ALA A 76 1.37 -4.95 11.15
N ALA A 77 0.44 -5.78 11.65
CA ALA A 77 -0.06 -5.65 13.00
C ALA A 77 1.16 -5.62 13.91
N THR A 78 1.58 -4.41 14.31
CA THR A 78 2.46 -4.27 15.44
C THR A 78 1.63 -4.89 16.52
N GLN A 79 2.11 -5.99 17.07
CA GLN A 79 1.65 -6.49 18.34
C GLN A 79 1.75 -5.31 19.32
N LYS A 80 0.71 -4.48 19.39
CA LYS A 80 0.35 -3.72 20.58
C LYS A 80 -0.16 -4.75 21.59
N THR A 81 0.65 -5.78 21.85
CA THR A 81 0.50 -6.63 23.02
C THR A 81 1.05 -5.79 24.15
N GLY A 82 0.17 -5.04 24.80
CA GLY A 82 0.34 -4.74 26.22
C GLY A 82 0.56 -6.08 26.93
N GLY A 83 1.79 -6.35 27.32
CA GLY A 83 2.21 -7.64 27.85
C GLY A 83 3.53 -7.57 28.59
N ASN A 84 3.79 -6.49 29.32
CA ASN A 84 4.82 -6.46 30.35
C ASN A 84 4.30 -7.27 31.56
N VAL A 85 4.27 -8.60 31.47
CA VAL A 85 4.05 -9.48 32.64
C VAL A 85 5.43 -9.91 33.15
N ARG A 86 5.99 -9.08 34.03
CA ARG A 86 6.97 -9.52 35.02
C ARG A 86 6.21 -10.14 36.19
N SER A 87 5.99 -11.46 36.18
CA SER A 87 5.50 -12.24 37.33
C SER A 87 5.53 -13.73 36.93
N GLY A 88 6.16 -14.68 37.61
CA GLY A 88 6.89 -14.70 38.87
C GLY A 88 7.63 -16.04 38.99
N ASN A 89 8.66 -16.06 39.84
CA ASN A 89 9.35 -17.29 40.25
C ASN A 89 8.35 -18.30 40.82
N ALA A 90 8.21 -19.46 40.16
CA ALA A 90 7.59 -20.63 40.74
C ALA A 90 8.67 -21.51 41.38
N VAL A 91 8.88 -21.31 42.69
CA VAL A 91 9.55 -22.28 43.56
C VAL A 91 8.57 -23.42 43.79
N GLY A 92 8.91 -24.62 43.30
CA GLY A 92 8.17 -25.86 43.55
C GLY A 92 9.05 -26.84 44.30
N VAL A 93 8.85 -26.93 45.60
CA VAL A 93 9.43 -27.93 46.51
C VAL A 93 8.81 -29.30 46.21
N ARG A 94 9.65 -30.30 46.00
CA ARG A 94 9.46 -31.69 46.44
C ARG A 94 10.82 -32.37 46.54
#